data_AF-R9K072-F1
#
_entry.id   AF-R9K072-F1
#
_cell.length_a   1.000
_cell.length_b   1.000
_cell.length_c   1.000
_cell.angle_alpha   90.00
_cell.angle_beta   90.00
_cell.angle_gamma   90.00
#
_symmetry.space_group_name_H-M   'P 1'
#
loop_
_entity.id
_entity.type
_entity.pdbx_description
1 polymer ?
#
loop_
_entity_poly.entity_id
_entity_poly.type
_entity_poly.pdbx_seq_one_letter_code
_entity_poly.pdbx_strand_id
1 'polypeptide(L)'
;ECFERMKTDPEWEKTVLGMVRKMYSCTGIMGSKMIGYQVIGATPEQCHGEGIPVKDGSPLSADNEESWWEKRHKRMEELMEEQEKEAVKKAQARRAAAQENYLKSQMASRQRQQAFLAEGIQNDDGAAAIQSAGVSALAATAYEENISTFSKSVVGSQKI
;
A
#
# COMPACT_ATOMS: atom_id res chain seq x y z
N GLU A 1 -54.66 25.35 -1.11
CA GLU A 1 -54.56 26.45 -0.13
C GLU A 1 -53.12 26.95 0.04
N CYS A 2 -52.18 26.14 0.54
CA CYS A 2 -50.75 26.54 0.66
C CYS A 2 -50.16 27.09 -0.64
N PHE A 3 -50.29 26.35 -1.75
CA PHE A 3 -49.73 26.75 -3.05
C PHE A 3 -50.30 28.05 -3.62
N GLU A 4 -51.56 28.37 -3.34
CA GLU A 4 -52.16 29.64 -3.78
C GLU A 4 -51.61 30.82 -2.98
N ARG A 5 -51.34 30.62 -1.69
CA ARG A 5 -50.67 31.62 -0.86
C ARG A 5 -49.22 31.83 -1.29
N MET A 6 -48.49 30.76 -1.63
CA MET A 6 -47.10 30.88 -2.09
C MET A 6 -46.97 31.75 -3.35
N LYS A 7 -47.98 31.77 -4.23
CA LYS A 7 -47.98 32.64 -5.43
C LYS A 7 -48.07 34.13 -5.09
N THR A 8 -48.62 34.47 -3.93
CA THR A 8 -48.94 35.86 -3.53
C THR A 8 -48.05 36.38 -2.40
N ASP A 9 -47.45 35.49 -1.60
CA ASP A 9 -46.65 35.80 -0.41
C ASP A 9 -45.26 35.11 -0.52
N PRO A 10 -44.22 35.83 -0.98
CA PRO A 10 -42.87 35.30 -1.13
C PRO A 10 -42.21 34.87 0.20
N GLU A 11 -42.58 35.51 1.32
CA GLU A 11 -42.07 35.14 2.64
C GLU A 11 -42.68 33.81 3.10
N TRP A 12 -43.96 33.57 2.77
CA TRP A 12 -44.60 32.27 2.97
C TRP A 12 -43.97 31.17 2.10
N GLU A 13 -43.68 31.46 0.84
CA GLU A 13 -42.97 30.53 -0.05
C GLU A 13 -41.63 30.09 0.54
N LYS A 14 -40.81 31.05 0.97
CA LYS A 14 -39.52 30.78 1.60
C LYS A 14 -39.66 29.93 2.86
N THR A 15 -40.68 30.19 3.67
CA THR A 15 -40.99 29.43 4.89
C THR A 15 -41.32 27.98 4.56
N VAL A 16 -42.21 27.74 3.60
CA VAL A 16 -42.61 26.39 3.15
C VAL A 16 -41.42 25.62 2.59
N LEU A 17 -40.63 26.24 1.71
CA LEU A 17 -39.43 25.61 1.14
C LEU A 17 -38.38 25.29 2.21
N GLY A 18 -38.25 26.13 3.24
CA GLY A 18 -37.40 25.88 4.39
C GLY A 18 -37.85 24.66 5.21
N MET A 19 -39.16 24.53 5.44
CA MET A 19 -39.74 23.36 6.12
C MET A 19 -39.48 22.07 5.35
N VAL A 20 -39.74 22.05 4.03
CA VAL A 20 -39.48 20.89 3.17
C VAL A 20 -38.01 20.52 3.20
N ARG A 21 -37.11 21.49 3.00
CA ARG A 21 -35.66 21.25 3.03
C ARG A 21 -35.21 20.65 4.36
N LYS A 22 -35.72 21.14 5.49
CA LYS A 22 -35.38 20.61 6.82
C LYS A 22 -35.85 19.16 6.99
N MET A 23 -37.07 18.84 6.56
CA MET A 23 -37.67 17.52 6.70
C MET A 23 -36.92 16.44 5.89
N TYR A 24 -36.52 16.76 4.65
CA TYR A 24 -35.82 15.83 3.74
C TYR A 24 -34.29 15.95 3.79
N SER A 25 -33.73 16.75 4.71
CA SER A 25 -32.29 16.81 4.92
C SER A 25 -31.78 15.55 5.63
N CYS A 26 -30.51 15.20 5.42
CA CYS A 26 -29.84 14.10 6.12
C CYS A 26 -29.69 14.32 7.65
N THR A 27 -30.11 15.48 8.16
CA THR A 27 -30.16 15.82 9.59
C THR A 27 -31.59 15.81 10.15
N GLY A 28 -32.60 15.54 9.31
CA GLY A 28 -34.00 15.46 9.70
C GLY A 28 -34.41 14.08 10.23
N ILE A 29 -35.67 13.99 10.64
CA ILE A 29 -36.36 12.80 11.17
C ILE A 29 -36.22 11.57 10.25
N MET A 30 -35.93 11.76 8.96
CA MET A 30 -35.77 10.72 7.94
C MET A 30 -34.48 9.90 8.01
N GLY A 31 -33.60 10.16 8.98
CA GLY A 31 -32.42 9.31 9.25
C GLY A 31 -32.77 7.93 9.81
N SER A 32 -33.98 7.75 10.34
CA SER A 32 -34.53 6.47 10.79
C SER A 32 -35.50 5.89 9.75
N LYS A 33 -35.67 4.56 9.76
CA LYS A 33 -36.54 3.83 8.85
C LYS A 33 -38.01 4.05 9.22
N MET A 34 -38.57 5.17 8.77
CA MET A 34 -39.94 5.57 9.05
C MET A 34 -40.64 6.08 7.79
N ILE A 35 -41.95 5.86 7.72
CA ILE A 35 -42.79 6.47 6.70
C ILE A 35 -43.35 7.75 7.30
N GLY A 36 -42.77 8.88 6.91
CA GLY A 36 -43.22 10.21 7.29
C GLY A 36 -44.22 10.79 6.29
N TYR A 37 -45.23 11.50 6.79
CA TYR A 37 -46.03 12.41 5.98
C TYR A 37 -45.93 13.82 6.57
N GLN A 38 -46.00 14.82 5.70
CA GLN A 38 -46.01 16.23 6.08
C GLN A 38 -47.20 16.91 5.41
N VAL A 39 -48.05 17.51 6.21
CA VAL A 39 -49.13 18.39 5.77
C VAL A 39 -48.65 19.83 5.89
N ILE A 40 -48.83 20.61 4.83
CA ILE A 40 -48.48 22.04 4.78
C ILE A 40 -49.75 22.81 4.41
N GLY A 41 -50.30 23.56 5.38
CA GLY A 41 -51.51 24.35 5.21
C GLY A 41 -51.24 25.79 4.75
N ALA A 42 -52.25 26.65 4.80
CA ALA A 42 -52.08 28.07 4.48
C ALA A 42 -51.50 28.89 5.65
N THR A 43 -51.47 28.32 6.85
CA THR A 43 -50.94 28.93 8.08
C THR A 43 -49.98 27.97 8.79
N PRO A 44 -49.04 28.47 9.62
CA PRO A 44 -48.10 27.63 10.36
C PRO A 44 -48.78 26.58 11.25
N GLU A 45 -49.93 26.91 11.84
CA GLU A 45 -50.70 26.02 12.73
C GLU A 45 -51.31 24.83 12.00
N GLN A 46 -51.58 24.98 10.70
CA GLN A 46 -52.06 23.90 9.85
C GLN A 46 -50.93 22.99 9.36
N CYS A 47 -49.67 23.38 9.57
CA CYS A 47 -48.51 22.58 9.18
C CYS A 47 -48.17 21.56 10.28
N HIS A 48 -48.35 20.27 9.99
CA HIS A 48 -48.01 19.19 10.91
C HIS A 48 -47.44 18.00 10.13
N GLY A 49 -46.56 17.25 10.78
CA GLY A 49 -45.95 16.08 10.19
C GLY A 49 -45.74 15.03 11.27
N GLU A 50 -46.07 13.80 10.94
CA GLU A 50 -45.87 12.65 11.80
C GLU A 50 -45.15 11.59 10.98
N GLY A 51 -44.40 10.72 11.66
CA GLY A 51 -43.86 9.55 11.00
C GLY A 51 -44.14 8.29 11.76
N ILE A 52 -44.57 7.31 10.98
CA ILE A 52 -44.93 5.99 11.46
C ILE A 52 -43.64 5.17 11.43
N PRO A 53 -43.15 4.69 12.59
CA PRO A 53 -41.98 3.83 12.61
C PRO A 53 -42.32 2.55 11.84
N VAL A 54 -41.51 2.23 10.84
CA VAL A 54 -41.63 0.94 10.16
C VAL A 54 -41.07 -0.08 11.12
N LYS A 55 -41.91 -0.98 11.66
CA LYS A 55 -41.42 -2.14 12.39
C LYS A 55 -40.38 -2.82 11.51
N ASP A 56 -39.21 -3.12 12.07
CA ASP A 56 -38.22 -3.98 11.43
C ASP A 56 -38.75 -5.42 11.39
N GLY A 57 -39.74 -5.64 10.53
CA GLY A 57 -40.25 -6.95 10.17
C GLY A 57 -39.40 -7.56 9.06
N SER A 58 -38.07 -7.48 9.15
CA SER A 58 -37.22 -8.36 8.35
C SER A 58 -36.92 -9.60 9.19
N PRO A 59 -37.31 -10.80 8.76
CA PRO A 59 -36.89 -12.05 9.42
C PRO A 59 -35.36 -12.22 9.44
N LEU A 60 -34.62 -11.39 8.69
CA LEU A 60 -33.15 -11.44 8.60
C LEU A 60 -32.41 -10.74 9.74
N SER A 61 -33.06 -9.92 10.55
CA SER A 61 -32.38 -9.21 11.66
C SER A 61 -32.16 -10.08 12.91
N ALA A 62 -32.46 -11.37 12.82
CA ALA A 62 -32.29 -12.34 13.91
C ALA A 62 -31.06 -13.26 13.72
N ASP A 63 -30.34 -13.19 12.60
CA ASP A 63 -29.15 -14.01 12.41
C ASP A 63 -27.89 -13.24 12.81
N ASN A 64 -27.22 -13.76 13.83
CA ASN A 64 -25.88 -13.44 14.29
C ASN A 64 -24.80 -13.86 13.26
N GLU A 65 -25.12 -13.84 11.96
CA GLU A 65 -24.19 -14.18 10.90
C GLU A 65 -23.36 -12.95 10.51
N GLU A 66 -22.04 -13.14 10.40
CA GLU A 66 -21.12 -12.13 9.88
C GLU A 66 -21.67 -11.54 8.57
N SER A 67 -21.65 -10.21 8.49
CA SER A 67 -22.15 -9.47 7.34
C SER A 67 -21.41 -9.90 6.07
N TRP A 68 -22.10 -9.89 4.93
CA TRP A 68 -21.46 -10.16 3.63
C TRP A 68 -20.22 -9.30 3.40
N TRP A 69 -20.23 -8.06 3.90
CA TRP A 69 -19.09 -7.14 3.84
C TRP A 69 -17.92 -7.62 4.70
N GLU A 70 -18.18 -8.10 5.91
CA GLU A 70 -17.15 -8.67 6.80
C GLU A 70 -16.50 -9.89 6.17
N LYS A 71 -17.33 -10.82 5.63
CA LYS A 71 -16.86 -11.99 4.88
C LYS A 71 -16.05 -11.60 3.63
N ARG A 72 -16.36 -10.48 2.99
CA ARG A 72 -15.61 -9.96 1.83
C ARG A 72 -14.27 -9.35 2.26
N HIS A 73 -14.26 -8.56 3.33
CA HIS A 73 -13.05 -7.93 3.85
C HIS A 73 -12.04 -8.97 4.34
N LYS A 74 -12.50 -9.95 5.13
CA LYS A 74 -11.65 -11.04 5.63
C LYS A 74 -10.98 -11.82 4.50
N ARG A 75 -11.74 -12.18 3.46
CA ARG A 75 -11.18 -12.85 2.27
C ARG A 75 -10.12 -12.02 1.55
N MET A 76 -10.28 -10.69 1.54
CA MET A 76 -9.30 -9.80 0.90
C MET A 76 -8.02 -9.67 1.71
N GLU A 77 -8.15 -9.62 3.04
CA GLU A 77 -7.02 -9.58 3.97
C GLU A 77 -6.19 -10.87 3.90
N GLU A 78 -6.84 -12.04 3.91
CA GLU A 78 -6.17 -13.33 3.75
C GLU A 78 -5.37 -13.43 2.43
N LEU A 79 -5.93 -12.95 1.32
CA LEU A 79 -5.24 -12.90 0.02
C LEU A 79 -4.03 -11.96 0.03
N MET A 80 -4.14 -10.82 0.72
CA MET A 80 -3.05 -9.85 0.82
C MET A 80 -1.89 -10.41 1.62
N GLU A 81 -2.17 -11.05 2.76
CA GLU A 81 -1.15 -11.71 3.56
C GLU A 81 -0.41 -12.82 2.80
N GLU A 82 -1.13 -13.59 1.98
CA GLU A 82 -0.52 -14.64 1.17
C GLU A 82 0.44 -14.07 0.13
N GLN A 83 0.03 -13.00 -0.57
CA GLN A 83 0.88 -12.29 -1.52
C GLN A 83 2.12 -11.69 -0.85
N GLU A 84 1.97 -11.11 0.34
CA GLU A 84 3.10 -10.57 1.10
C GLU A 84 4.10 -11.66 1.49
N LYS A 85 3.61 -12.80 2.01
CA LYS A 85 4.45 -13.95 2.36
C LYS A 85 5.21 -14.49 1.14
N GLU A 86 4.56 -14.57 -0.02
CA GLU A 86 5.20 -15.01 -1.26
C GLU A 86 6.24 -13.99 -1.74
N ALA A 87 5.91 -12.70 -1.74
CA ALA A 87 6.82 -11.63 -2.14
C ALA A 87 8.09 -11.60 -1.26
N VAL A 88 7.94 -11.78 0.05
CA VAL A 88 9.07 -11.86 1.00
C VAL A 88 9.96 -13.07 0.68
N LYS A 89 9.38 -14.27 0.49
CA LYS A 89 10.16 -15.46 0.12
C LYS A 89 10.91 -15.27 -1.20
N LYS A 90 10.25 -14.69 -2.21
CA LYS A 90 10.86 -14.39 -3.51
C LYS A 90 11.99 -13.37 -3.39
N ALA A 91 11.82 -12.34 -2.57
CA ALA A 91 12.86 -11.34 -2.32
C ALA A 91 14.08 -11.96 -1.60
N GLN A 92 13.85 -12.83 -0.61
CA GLN A 92 14.92 -13.57 0.07
C GLN A 92 15.68 -14.47 -0.89
N ALA A 93 15.00 -15.25 -1.73
CA ALA A 93 15.63 -16.10 -2.74
C ALA A 93 16.45 -15.27 -3.75
N ARG A 94 15.92 -14.13 -4.21
CA ARG A 94 16.65 -13.22 -5.09
C ARG A 94 17.90 -12.65 -4.42
N ARG A 95 17.83 -12.33 -3.13
CA ARG A 95 18.98 -11.84 -2.35
C ARG A 95 20.06 -12.91 -2.19
N ALA A 96 19.68 -14.15 -1.88
CA ALA A 96 20.60 -15.27 -1.80
C ALA A 96 21.29 -15.53 -3.15
N ALA A 97 20.51 -15.58 -4.24
CA ALA A 97 21.06 -15.76 -5.59
C ALA A 97 22.01 -14.63 -5.99
N ALA A 98 21.70 -13.37 -5.63
CA ALA A 98 22.59 -12.25 -5.87
C ALA A 98 23.92 -12.36 -5.10
N GLN A 99 23.88 -12.85 -3.86
CA GLN A 99 25.09 -13.10 -3.07
C GLN A 99 25.95 -14.22 -3.66
N GLU A 100 25.34 -15.33 -4.08
CA GLU A 100 26.07 -16.42 -4.74
C GLU A 100 26.72 -15.97 -6.04
N ASN A 101 25.98 -15.21 -6.87
CA ASN A 101 26.50 -14.68 -8.12
C ASN A 101 27.66 -13.70 -7.87
N TYR A 102 27.58 -12.89 -6.82
CA TYR A 102 28.67 -12.01 -6.42
C TYR A 102 29.93 -12.80 -6.05
N LEU A 103 29.81 -13.83 -5.21
CA LEU A 103 30.93 -14.69 -4.81
C LEU A 103 31.53 -15.42 -6.02
N LYS A 104 30.69 -15.98 -6.91
CA LYS A 104 31.16 -16.62 -8.15
C LYS A 104 31.92 -15.64 -9.05
N SER A 105 31.41 -14.42 -9.20
CA SER A 105 32.07 -13.36 -9.98
C SER A 105 33.42 -12.97 -9.37
N GLN A 106 33.51 -12.84 -8.05
CA GLN A 106 34.74 -12.55 -7.32
C GLN A 106 35.79 -13.65 -7.54
N MET A 107 35.39 -14.92 -7.38
CA MET A 107 36.26 -16.08 -7.63
C MET A 107 36.76 -16.14 -9.08
N ALA A 108 35.87 -15.93 -10.04
CA ALA A 108 36.25 -15.91 -11.47
C ALA A 108 37.19 -14.74 -11.79
N SER A 109 37.00 -13.57 -11.17
CA SER A 109 37.91 -12.43 -11.32
C SER A 109 39.30 -12.76 -10.77
N ARG A 110 39.37 -13.37 -9.58
CA ARG A 110 40.64 -13.80 -8.98
C ARG A 110 41.36 -14.84 -9.84
N GLN A 111 40.63 -15.82 -10.38
CA GLN A 111 41.20 -16.80 -11.31
C GLN A 111 41.75 -16.13 -12.57
N ARG A 112 41.04 -15.17 -13.16
CA ARG A 112 41.53 -14.40 -14.32
C ARG A 112 42.80 -13.61 -14.00
N GLN A 113 42.86 -12.98 -12.84
CA GLN A 113 44.06 -12.24 -12.40
C GLN A 113 45.26 -13.19 -12.23
N GLN A 114 45.07 -14.35 -11.60
CA GLN A 114 46.13 -15.34 -11.44
C GLN A 114 46.60 -15.90 -12.79
N ALA A 115 45.68 -16.20 -13.71
CA ALA A 115 46.02 -16.65 -15.05
C ALA A 115 46.84 -15.60 -15.82
N PHE A 116 46.43 -14.33 -15.76
CA PHE A 116 47.17 -13.22 -16.36
C PHE A 116 48.59 -13.08 -15.79
N LEU A 117 48.74 -13.18 -14.47
CA LEU A 117 50.05 -13.13 -13.82
C LEU A 117 50.93 -14.33 -14.20
N ALA A 118 50.36 -15.53 -14.31
CA ALA A 118 51.09 -16.74 -14.69
C ALA A 118 51.55 -16.72 -16.15
N GLU A 119 50.73 -16.21 -17.07
CA GLU A 119 51.07 -16.06 -18.49
C GLU A 119 52.18 -15.02 -18.73
N GLY A 120 52.23 -13.96 -17.90
CA GLY A 120 53.34 -13.01 -17.91
C GLY A 120 54.69 -13.62 -17.51
N ILE A 121 54.71 -14.70 -16.71
CA ILE A 121 55.93 -15.40 -16.27
C ILE A 121 56.46 -16.35 -17.35
N GLN A 122 55.58 -16.87 -18.24
CA GLN A 122 55.99 -17.80 -19.30
C GLN A 122 56.54 -17.13 -20.56
N ASN A 123 56.30 -15.83 -20.75
CA ASN A 123 56.73 -15.09 -21.93
C ASN A 123 58.08 -14.35 -21.78
N ASP A 124 58.76 -14.46 -20.62
CA ASP A 124 60.01 -13.75 -20.35
C ASP A 124 61.16 -14.74 -20.06
N ASP A 125 61.77 -15.26 -21.13
CA ASP A 125 63.06 -15.97 -21.08
C ASP A 125 64.18 -14.97 -20.78
N GLY A 126 64.52 -14.75 -19.51
CA GLY A 126 65.76 -14.01 -19.17
C GLY A 126 65.89 -13.42 -17.77
N ALA A 127 66.37 -14.22 -16.81
CA ALA A 127 67.27 -13.86 -15.70
C ALA A 127 66.93 -12.70 -14.70
N ALA A 128 65.81 -11.97 -14.80
CA ALA A 128 65.42 -10.93 -13.83
C ALA A 128 64.09 -11.22 -13.08
N ALA A 129 63.42 -12.33 -13.38
CA ALA A 129 62.02 -12.61 -13.00
C ALA A 129 61.75 -12.83 -11.49
N ILE A 130 62.77 -12.98 -10.65
CA ILE A 130 62.58 -13.32 -9.24
C ILE A 130 62.18 -12.10 -8.38
N GLN A 131 62.47 -10.87 -8.83
CA GLN A 131 62.00 -9.65 -8.15
C GLN A 131 60.60 -9.19 -8.62
N SER A 132 60.22 -9.46 -9.88
CA SER A 132 58.92 -9.02 -10.41
C SER A 132 57.76 -9.89 -9.93
N ALA A 133 57.95 -11.21 -9.77
CA ALA A 133 56.90 -12.12 -9.30
C ALA A 133 56.42 -11.78 -7.88
N GLY A 134 57.35 -11.40 -6.99
CA GLY A 134 57.03 -10.95 -5.62
C GLY A 134 56.26 -9.63 -5.58
N VAL A 135 56.65 -8.65 -6.42
CA VAL A 135 55.97 -7.36 -6.54
C VAL A 135 54.59 -7.50 -7.17
N SER A 136 54.44 -8.40 -8.16
CA SER A 136 53.17 -8.69 -8.83
C SER A 136 52.17 -9.38 -7.90
N ALA A 137 52.64 -10.34 -7.10
CA ALA A 137 51.82 -10.99 -6.08
C ALA A 137 51.41 -10.02 -4.97
N LEU A 138 52.32 -9.18 -4.50
CA LEU A 138 52.03 -8.11 -3.52
C LEU A 138 51.02 -7.09 -4.06
N ALA A 139 51.16 -6.69 -5.33
CA ALA A 139 50.23 -5.76 -5.97
C ALA A 139 48.83 -6.37 -6.14
N ALA A 140 48.74 -7.64 -6.52
CA ALA A 140 47.46 -8.35 -6.60
C ALA A 140 46.79 -8.49 -5.22
N THR A 141 47.55 -8.83 -4.17
CA THR A 141 47.02 -8.90 -2.80
C THR A 141 46.57 -7.54 -2.28
N ALA A 142 47.32 -6.47 -2.57
CA ALA A 142 46.95 -5.11 -2.17
C ALA A 142 45.69 -4.63 -2.90
N TYR A 143 45.53 -4.98 -4.18
CA TYR A 143 44.31 -4.66 -4.94
C TYR A 143 43.09 -5.41 -4.40
N GLU A 144 43.23 -6.69 -4.04
CA GLU A 144 42.16 -7.47 -3.40
C GLU A 144 41.80 -6.92 -2.01
N GLU A 145 42.77 -6.52 -1.20
CA GLU A 145 42.53 -5.90 0.11
C GLU A 145 41.80 -4.55 -0.01
N ASN A 146 42.19 -3.72 -0.96
CA ASN A 146 41.55 -2.42 -1.21
C ASN A 146 40.09 -2.58 -1.70
N ILE A 147 39.81 -3.57 -2.55
CA ILE A 147 38.43 -3.86 -2.97
C ILE A 147 37.62 -4.47 -1.81
N SER A 148 38.21 -5.34 -1.00
CA SER A 148 37.58 -5.96 0.17
C SER A 148 37.18 -4.93 1.22
N THR A 149 38.06 -3.96 1.52
CA THR A 149 37.76 -2.85 2.44
C THR A 149 36.66 -1.94 1.91
N PHE A 150 36.68 -1.60 0.62
CA PHE A 150 35.63 -0.77 0.00
C PHE A 150 34.26 -1.47 -0.03
N SER A 151 34.23 -2.77 -0.35
CA SER A 151 33.00 -3.57 -0.33
C SER A 151 32.39 -3.67 1.08
N LYS A 152 33.22 -3.85 2.12
CA LYS A 152 32.77 -3.87 3.52
C LYS A 152 32.18 -2.52 3.96
N SER A 153 32.75 -1.39 3.53
CA SER A 153 32.23 -0.06 3.90
C SER A 153 30.88 0.25 3.24
N VAL A 154 30.69 -0.17 1.99
CA VAL A 154 29.43 0.02 1.24
C VAL A 154 28.29 -0.81 1.85
N VAL A 155 28.55 -2.07 2.22
CA VAL A 155 27.54 -2.93 2.85
C VAL A 155 27.23 -2.49 4.29
N GLY A 156 28.22 -1.95 5.01
CA GLY A 156 28.03 -1.39 6.35
C GLY A 156 27.20 -0.10 6.38
N SER A 157 27.29 0.72 5.33
CA SER A 157 26.61 2.02 5.25
C SER A 157 25.13 1.91 4.83
N GLN A 158 24.66 0.71 4.45
CA GLN A 158 23.29 0.46 4.01
C GLN A 158 22.36 -0.06 5.13
N LYS A 159 22.85 -0.06 6.38
CA LYS A 159 22.06 -0.30 7.60
C LYS A 159 21.76 1.04 8.31
N ILE A 160 20.93 1.88 7.70
CA ILE A 160 20.22 3.00 8.35
C ILE A 160 18.80 3.03 7.78
#